data_AF-A0A6F8ZGA5-F1
#
_entry.id   AF-A0A6F8ZGA5-F1
#
_cell.length_a   1.000
_cell.length_b   1.000
_cell.length_c   1.000
_cell.angle_alpha   90.00
_cell.angle_beta   90.00
_cell.angle_gamma   90.00
#
_symmetry.space_group_name_H-M   'P 1'
#
loop_
_entity.id
_entity.type
_entity.pdbx_description
1 polymer ?
#
loop_
_entity_poly.entity_id
_entity_poly.type
_entity_poly.pdbx_seq_one_letter_code
_entity_poly.pdbx_strand_id
1 'polypeptide(L)'
;MSQAEVPQSFEELKSRVTQRMANGSVDVKQDIIEMGDAMLQSGVEPKTVQDQIAKRLWQAAGQHDKEVLADLVARMAKEELQ
;
A
#
# COMPACT_ATOMS: atom_id res chain seq x y z
N MET A 1 -17.13 -11.75 0.28
CA MET A 1 -16.05 -10.77 0.52
C MET A 1 -14.98 -11.08 -0.51
N SER A 2 -14.70 -10.15 -1.42
CA SER A 2 -13.70 -10.37 -2.47
C SER A 2 -12.37 -10.63 -1.78
N GLN A 3 -11.76 -11.77 -2.10
CA GLN A 3 -10.42 -12.13 -1.70
C GLN A 3 -9.51 -11.11 -2.40
N ALA A 4 -9.29 -9.95 -1.78
CA ALA A 4 -8.33 -8.99 -2.29
C ALA A 4 -6.97 -9.68 -2.18
N GLU A 5 -6.46 -10.16 -3.32
CA GLU A 5 -5.16 -10.83 -3.37
C GLU A 5 -4.13 -9.93 -2.69
N VAL A 6 -3.28 -10.49 -1.84
CA VAL A 6 -2.23 -9.70 -1.18
C VAL A 6 -1.27 -9.17 -2.26
N PRO A 7 -0.99 -7.85 -2.31
CA PRO A 7 -0.05 -7.32 -3.30
C PRO A 7 1.32 -7.99 -3.16
N GLN A 8 2.04 -8.20 -4.26
CA GLN A 8 3.33 -8.88 -4.28
C GLN A 8 4.52 -7.91 -4.31
N SER A 9 4.27 -6.61 -4.31
CA SER A 9 5.25 -5.52 -4.19
C SER A 9 4.58 -4.21 -3.77
N PHE A 10 5.36 -3.20 -3.35
CA PHE A 10 4.83 -1.88 -3.04
C PHE A 10 4.38 -1.13 -4.30
N GLU A 11 5.01 -1.42 -5.44
CA GLU A 11 4.57 -0.91 -6.75
C GLU A 11 3.18 -1.46 -7.11
N GLU A 12 2.92 -2.75 -6.87
CA GLU A 12 1.61 -3.34 -7.09
C GLU A 12 0.56 -2.78 -6.13
N LEU A 13 0.92 -2.58 -4.85
CA LEU A 13 0.07 -1.90 -3.88
C LEU A 13 -0.31 -0.51 -4.40
N LYS A 14 0.66 0.31 -4.81
CA LYS A 14 0.41 1.65 -5.37
C LYS A 14 -0.51 1.58 -6.59
N SER A 15 -0.25 0.67 -7.53
CA SER A 15 -1.08 0.48 -8.74
C SER A 15 -2.55 0.14 -8.41
N ARG A 16 -2.78 -0.76 -7.43
CA ARG A 16 -4.12 -1.11 -6.97
C ARG A 16 -4.83 0.07 -6.32
N VAL A 17 -4.11 0.88 -5.54
CA VAL A 17 -4.63 2.12 -4.94
C VAL A 17 -5.02 3.10 -6.03
N THR A 18 -4.14 3.34 -7.01
CA THR A 18 -4.39 4.20 -8.17
C THR A 18 -5.67 3.78 -8.90
N GLN A 19 -5.85 2.48 -9.15
CA GLN A 19 -7.08 1.95 -9.78
C GLN A 19 -8.33 2.16 -8.92
N ARG A 20 -8.26 1.97 -7.60
CA ARG A 20 -9.39 2.21 -6.70
C ARG A 20 -9.77 3.69 -6.67
N MET A 21 -8.78 4.59 -6.63
CA MET A 21 -9.01 6.04 -6.71
C MET A 21 -9.62 6.45 -8.06
N ALA A 22 -9.13 5.89 -9.17
CA ALA A 22 -9.70 6.12 -10.51
C ALA A 22 -11.17 5.67 -10.61
N ASN A 23 -11.54 4.61 -9.89
CA ASN A 23 -12.91 4.10 -9.82
C ASN A 23 -13.82 4.87 -8.84
N GLY A 24 -13.33 5.97 -8.27
CA GLY A 24 -14.13 6.85 -7.39
C GLY A 24 -14.12 6.46 -5.91
N SER A 25 -13.22 5.56 -5.47
CA SER A 25 -13.06 5.28 -4.04
C SER A 25 -12.44 6.50 -3.34
N VAL A 26 -13.18 7.05 -2.37
CA VAL A 26 -12.78 8.27 -1.63
C VAL A 26 -11.91 7.93 -0.41
N ASP A 27 -12.03 6.72 0.13
CA ASP A 27 -11.30 6.27 1.32
C ASP A 27 -10.45 5.03 1.02
N VAL A 28 -9.30 5.24 0.39
CA VAL A 28 -8.31 4.18 0.10
C VAL A 28 -7.26 4.05 1.21
N LYS A 29 -7.30 4.89 2.24
CA LYS A 29 -6.29 4.92 3.31
C LYS A 29 -6.31 3.61 4.10
N GLN A 30 -7.50 3.21 4.56
CA GLN A 30 -7.69 1.97 5.29
C GLN A 30 -7.30 0.75 4.45
N ASP A 31 -7.64 0.77 3.16
CA ASP A 31 -7.26 -0.27 2.20
C ASP A 31 -5.74 -0.41 2.06
N ILE A 32 -5.01 0.70 2.02
CA ILE A 32 -3.54 0.70 1.97
C ILE A 32 -2.97 0.05 3.23
N ILE A 33 -3.52 0.38 4.39
CA ILE A 33 -3.05 -0.17 5.67
C ILE A 33 -3.27 -1.68 5.70
N GLU A 34 -4.47 -2.13 5.34
CA GLU A 34 -4.82 -3.54 5.30
C GLU A 34 -3.96 -4.32 4.30
N MET A 35 -3.74 -3.77 3.11
CA MET A 35 -2.88 -4.39 2.11
C MET A 35 -1.41 -4.44 2.55
N GLY A 36 -0.88 -3.36 3.13
CA GLY A 36 0.49 -3.33 3.65
C GLY A 36 0.72 -4.31 4.79
N ASP A 37 -0.26 -4.43 5.69
CA ASP A 37 -0.20 -5.40 6.79
C ASP A 37 -0.34 -6.84 6.28
N ALA A 38 -1.21 -7.07 5.30
CA ALA A 38 -1.34 -8.36 4.64
C ALA A 38 -0.02 -8.77 3.94
N MET A 39 0.67 -7.83 3.29
CA MET A 39 1.98 -8.08 2.66
C MET A 39 3.04 -8.54 3.66
N LEU A 40 3.06 -7.93 4.86
CA LEU A 40 3.95 -8.35 5.93
C LEU A 40 3.57 -9.74 6.46
N GLN A 41 2.29 -9.97 6.73
CA GLN A 41 1.79 -11.23 7.30
C GLN A 41 1.96 -12.42 6.35
N SER A 42 1.79 -12.21 5.04
CA SER A 42 1.97 -13.25 4.04
C SER A 42 3.44 -13.50 3.68
N GLY A 43 4.37 -12.77 4.29
CA GLY A 43 5.80 -12.94 4.05
C GLY A 43 6.25 -12.57 2.65
N VAL A 44 5.56 -11.64 1.97
CA VAL A 44 5.93 -11.22 0.60
C VAL A 44 7.40 -10.81 0.58
N GLU A 45 8.17 -11.46 -0.28
CA GLU A 45 9.58 -11.13 -0.47
C GLU A 45 9.71 -9.86 -1.31
N PRO A 46 10.48 -8.87 -0.83
CA PRO A 46 10.68 -7.63 -1.57
C PRO A 46 11.50 -7.90 -2.84
N LYS A 47 10.98 -7.52 -4.00
CA LYS A 47 11.60 -7.79 -5.31
C LYS A 47 12.61 -6.72 -5.72
N THR A 48 12.47 -5.51 -5.19
CA THR A 48 13.33 -4.36 -5.49
C THR A 48 13.94 -3.76 -4.22
N VAL A 49 14.96 -2.91 -4.38
CA VAL A 49 15.53 -2.13 -3.27
C VAL A 49 14.47 -1.22 -2.62
N GLN A 50 13.57 -0.65 -3.43
CA GLN A 50 12.46 0.16 -2.94
C GLN A 50 11.49 -0.68 -2.10
N ASP A 51 11.14 -1.89 -2.54
CA ASP A 51 10.30 -2.80 -1.76
C ASP A 51 10.96 -3.19 -0.44
N GLN A 52 12.29 -3.38 -0.41
CA GLN A 52 13.02 -3.69 0.82
C GLN A 52 12.96 -2.52 1.82
N ILE A 53 13.16 -1.29 1.34
CA ILE A 53 13.08 -0.09 2.16
C ILE A 53 11.65 0.08 2.69
N ALA A 54 10.67 0.01 1.81
CA ALA A 54 9.27 0.18 2.18
C ALA A 54 8.80 -0.92 3.15
N LYS A 55 9.23 -2.19 2.96
CA LYS A 55 8.95 -3.29 3.90
C LYS A 55 9.52 -3.02 5.28
N ARG A 56 10.77 -2.55 5.36
CA ARG A 56 11.44 -2.23 6.64
C ARG A 56 10.75 -1.06 7.35
N LEU A 57 10.40 -0.01 6.60
CA LEU A 57 9.67 1.14 7.13
C LEU A 57 8.30 0.71 7.65
N TRP A 58 7.55 -0.09 6.89
CA TRP A 58 6.22 -0.55 7.26
C TRP A 58 6.25 -1.50 8.47
N GLN A 59 7.26 -2.35 8.57
CA GLN A 59 7.45 -3.28 9.69
C GLN A 59 7.85 -2.56 10.99
N ALA A 60 8.60 -1.46 10.88
CA ALA A 60 9.00 -0.65 12.03
C ALA A 60 7.93 0.37 12.46
N ALA A 61 6.98 0.67 11.58
CA ALA A 61 5.94 1.67 11.79
C ALA A 61 4.88 1.23 12.83
N GLY A 62 4.58 2.12 13.77
CA GLY A 62 3.39 1.98 14.61
C GLY A 62 2.10 2.29 13.84
N GLN A 63 0.94 2.12 14.47
CA GLN A 63 -0.35 2.38 13.83
C GLN A 63 -0.45 3.80 13.26
N HIS A 64 -0.04 4.82 14.03
CA HIS A 64 -0.03 6.19 13.58
C HIS A 64 0.91 6.43 12.39
N ASP A 65 2.10 5.82 12.40
CA ASP A 65 3.06 5.96 11.30
C ASP A 65 2.53 5.30 10.02
N LYS A 66 1.84 4.15 10.13
CA LYS A 66 1.19 3.49 8.99
C LYS A 66 0.09 4.36 8.38
N GLU A 67 -0.66 5.09 9.19
CA GLU A 67 -1.64 6.06 8.71
C GLU A 67 -0.98 7.18 7.89
N VAL A 68 0.14 7.72 8.37
CA VAL A 68 0.92 8.74 7.63
C VAL A 68 1.50 8.18 6.33
N LEU A 69 2.05 6.95 6.37
CA LEU A 69 2.56 6.29 5.17
C LEU A 69 1.45 5.99 4.17
N ALA A 70 0.27 5.59 4.64
CA ALA A 70 -0.90 5.37 3.78
C ALA A 70 -1.35 6.68 3.11
N ASP A 71 -1.37 7.80 3.85
CA ASP A 71 -1.66 9.11 3.27
C ASP A 71 -0.64 9.51 2.19
N LEU A 72 0.65 9.23 2.41
CA LEU A 72 1.70 9.45 1.42
C LEU A 72 1.48 8.60 0.16
N VAL A 73 1.18 7.31 0.32
CA VAL A 73 0.91 6.39 -0.81
C VAL A 73 -0.33 6.83 -1.59
N ALA A 74 -1.41 7.19 -0.91
CA ALA A 74 -2.62 7.70 -1.55
C ALA A 74 -2.34 9.00 -2.33
N ARG A 75 -1.49 9.88 -1.80
CA ARG A 75 -1.07 11.09 -2.50
C ARG A 75 -0.25 10.79 -3.75
N MET A 76 0.75 9.90 -3.67
CA MET A 76 1.54 9.50 -4.83
C MET A 76 0.68 8.85 -5.92
N ALA A 77 -0.26 7.98 -5.53
CA ALA A 77 -1.22 7.37 -6.44
C ALA A 77 -2.12 8.42 -7.13
N LYS A 78 -2.54 9.46 -6.40
CA LYS A 78 -3.30 10.58 -6.96
C LYS A 78 -2.49 11.41 -7.96
N GLU A 79 -1.21 11.65 -7.67
CA GLU A 79 -0.31 12.40 -8.57
C GLU A 79 -0.08 11.65 -9.89
N GLU A 80 -0.12 10.31 -9.90
CA GLU A 80 -0.04 9.50 -11.14
C GLU A 80 -1.33 9.51 -11.99
N LEU A 81 -2.46 9.96 -11.43
CA LEU A 81 -3.73 10.08 -12.17
C LEU A 81 -3.86 11.42 -12.92
N GLN A 82 -2.97 12.38 -12.68
CA GLN A 82 -2.98 13.72 -13.28
C GLN A 82 -2.06 13.79 -14.51
#